data_AF-A0A8J5ZMJ4-F1
#
_entry.id   AF-A0A8J5ZMJ4-F1
#
_cell.length_a   1.000
_cell.length_b   1.000
_cell.length_c   1.000
_cell.angle_alpha   90.00
_cell.angle_beta   90.00
_cell.angle_gamma   90.00
#
_symmetry.space_group_name_H-M   'P 1'
#
loop_
_entity.id
_entity.type
_entity.pdbx_description
1 polymer ?
#
loop_
_entity_poly.entity_id
_entity_poly.type
_entity_poly.pdbx_seq_one_letter_code
_entity_poly.pdbx_strand_id
1 'polypeptide(L)'
;MANTGFRAFSCRRKWVKRDWAIATVAITVIIAAIIIVILFFTVFSDSRNRKTSSPTFAPPSAGDFVPLTLLQSAKATGAFCLDGSLPGYHFQKGFGSGSSNWLLHIEGGGWCNSIESCNSRKGTSLGSSNYMEHQVQFAGILSQDPSQNPDFYNWNKVKLRYCDGASFAGHLESEFKNGTKLFFRGQLIWEAMMNELLSLGLSKAKEAFLTGCSAGGLATFIHCDDFRDQLPKDATVKCLADAGYFLDEPDILGNRTMLAFYRDVLQLQGVAKSLQQDCVGRMEPCIFPQEIIKNVKTPFFVVNPAYDSWQTSYSAWHSPNSPRINNKTIAESVGDWYFNRKESKLIDCPYPCNPTCNNDDYTSSILSAAV
;
A
#
# COMPACT_ATOMS: atom_id res chain seq x y z
N MET A 1 29.29 -19.97 77.47
CA MET A 1 28.39 -19.21 78.36
C MET A 1 28.18 -17.83 77.79
N ALA A 2 26.91 -17.39 77.70
CA ALA A 2 26.39 -16.02 77.75
C ALA A 2 27.10 -14.89 76.95
N ASN A 3 26.44 -14.30 75.96
CA ASN A 3 25.60 -13.06 76.06
C ASN A 3 26.49 -11.82 75.81
N THR A 4 26.21 -10.92 74.87
CA THR A 4 25.24 -9.79 74.97
C THR A 4 25.35 -8.98 73.68
N GLY A 5 24.27 -8.56 73.02
CA GLY A 5 23.61 -7.28 73.30
C GLY A 5 23.91 -6.23 72.22
N PHE A 6 23.03 -6.11 71.20
CA PHE A 6 23.10 -5.05 70.18
C PHE A 6 22.76 -3.68 70.79
N ARG A 7 23.71 -2.74 70.76
CA ARG A 7 23.49 -1.32 71.06
C ARG A 7 23.15 -0.57 69.77
N ALA A 8 21.95 0.02 69.72
CA ALA A 8 21.56 0.98 68.69
C ALA A 8 22.35 2.29 68.85
N PHE A 9 23.12 2.66 67.83
CA PHE A 9 23.71 3.99 67.72
C PHE A 9 22.86 4.85 66.78
N SER A 10 22.11 5.81 67.34
CA SER A 10 21.57 6.92 66.56
C SER A 10 22.68 7.94 66.34
N CYS A 11 23.05 8.18 65.08
CA CYS A 11 24.02 9.21 64.71
C CYS A 11 23.29 10.31 63.93
N ARG A 12 22.88 11.37 64.64
CA ARG A 12 22.29 12.57 64.03
C ARG A 12 23.44 13.43 63.49
N ARG A 13 23.76 13.30 62.20
CA ARG A 13 24.80 14.11 61.53
C ARG A 13 24.36 15.58 61.50
N LYS A 14 25.17 16.49 62.08
CA LYS A 14 24.98 17.94 61.97
C LYS A 14 25.46 18.41 60.60
N TRP A 15 24.59 19.06 59.84
CA TRP A 15 24.85 19.54 58.48
C TRP A 15 25.64 20.85 58.51
N VAL A 16 26.69 20.95 57.69
CA VAL A 16 27.50 22.18 57.55
C VAL A 16 26.87 23.08 56.47
N LYS A 17 27.16 24.40 56.47
CA LYS A 17 26.59 25.37 55.50
C LYS A 17 26.66 24.92 54.03
N ARG A 18 27.73 24.20 53.65
CA ARG A 18 27.89 23.63 52.31
C ARG A 18 26.87 22.54 52.00
N ASP A 19 26.55 21.69 52.98
CA ASP A 19 25.56 20.62 52.83
C ASP A 19 24.15 21.21 52.68
N TRP A 20 23.86 22.30 53.39
CA TRP A 20 22.62 23.06 53.21
C TRP A 20 22.52 23.70 51.82
N ALA A 21 23.61 24.26 51.29
CA ALA A 21 23.61 24.82 49.94
C ALA A 21 23.34 23.76 48.86
N ILE A 22 23.97 22.58 48.97
CA ILE A 22 23.76 21.47 48.04
C ILE A 22 22.33 20.94 48.13
N ALA A 23 21.78 20.80 49.34
CA ALA A 23 20.40 20.39 49.53
C ALA A 23 19.40 21.39 48.92
N THR A 24 19.63 22.69 49.10
CA THR A 24 18.77 23.73 48.52
C THR A 24 18.78 23.68 47.00
N VAL A 25 19.96 23.54 46.37
CA VAL A 25 20.06 23.42 44.90
C VAL A 25 19.33 22.16 44.41
N ALA A 26 19.56 21.01 45.04
CA ALA A 26 18.89 19.76 44.67
C ALA A 26 17.37 19.86 44.81
N ILE A 27 16.87 20.48 45.89
CA ILE A 27 15.44 20.71 46.10
C ILE A 27 14.87 21.65 45.02
N THR A 28 15.58 22.72 44.66
CA THR A 28 15.11 23.63 43.61
C THR A 28 15.01 22.96 42.24
N VAL A 29 15.95 22.07 41.90
CA VAL A 29 15.92 21.31 40.64
C VAL A 29 14.76 20.31 40.64
N ILE A 30 14.51 19.64 41.76
CA ILE A 30 13.39 18.69 41.89
C ILE A 30 12.05 19.42 41.77
N ILE A 31 11.89 20.58 42.43
CA ILE A 31 10.68 21.39 42.33
C ILE A 31 10.45 21.87 40.90
N ALA A 32 11.50 22.34 40.21
CA ALA A 32 11.40 22.74 38.81
C ALA A 32 10.96 21.58 37.90
N ALA A 33 11.52 20.38 38.11
CA ALA A 33 11.12 19.18 37.36
C ALA A 33 9.65 18.79 37.62
N ILE A 34 9.18 18.88 38.87
CA ILE A 34 7.78 18.60 39.22
C ILE A 34 6.84 19.63 38.57
N ILE A 35 7.21 20.91 38.57
CA ILE A 35 6.41 21.96 37.91
C ILE A 35 6.32 21.71 36.40
N ILE A 36 7.42 21.31 35.75
CA ILE A 36 7.43 20.96 34.32
C ILE A 36 6.50 19.76 34.06
N VAL A 37 6.55 18.73 34.90
CA VAL A 37 5.66 17.56 34.79
C VAL A 37 4.19 17.94 34.99
N ILE A 38 3.87 18.80 35.97
CA ILE A 38 2.50 19.28 36.20
C ILE A 38 2.01 20.10 35.01
N LEU A 39 2.84 21.00 34.46
CA LEU A 39 2.51 21.77 33.25
C LEU A 39 2.31 20.87 32.03
N PHE A 40 3.09 19.79 31.91
CA PHE A 40 2.89 18.77 30.89
C PHE A 40 1.52 18.08 31.08
N PHE A 41 1.18 17.67 32.31
CA PHE A 41 -0.12 17.02 32.58
C PHE A 41 -1.32 17.96 32.43
N THR A 42 -1.21 19.26 32.71
CA THR A 42 -2.31 20.22 32.49
C THR A 42 -2.52 20.51 31.00
N VAL A 43 -1.45 20.65 30.22
CA VAL A 43 -1.52 20.82 28.76
C VAL A 43 -2.05 19.56 28.06
N PHE A 44 -1.70 18.36 28.56
CA PHE A 44 -2.20 17.10 28.00
C PHE A 44 -3.60 16.68 28.49
N SER A 45 -4.06 17.16 29.66
CA SER A 45 -5.45 16.92 30.11
C SER A 45 -6.46 17.78 29.35
N ASP A 46 -6.10 19.00 28.94
CA ASP A 46 -7.01 19.89 28.20
C ASP A 46 -7.32 19.39 26.77
N SER A 47 -6.45 18.52 26.22
CA SER A 47 -6.70 17.83 24.95
C SER A 47 -7.85 16.81 25.00
N ARG A 48 -8.18 16.25 26.18
CA ARG A 48 -9.20 15.19 26.30
C ARG A 48 -10.65 15.68 26.36
N ASN A 49 -10.88 16.99 26.47
CA ASN A 49 -12.24 17.56 26.65
C ASN A 49 -12.80 18.31 25.43
N ARG A 50 -12.12 18.31 24.28
CA ARG A 50 -12.77 18.68 23.03
C ARG A 50 -13.67 17.53 22.58
N LYS A 51 -14.97 17.66 22.85
CA LYS A 51 -16.03 16.96 22.10
C LYS A 51 -15.93 17.39 20.63
N THR A 52 -15.09 16.71 19.86
CA THR A 52 -15.23 16.64 18.42
C THR A 52 -16.44 15.78 18.12
N SER A 53 -17.49 16.40 17.60
CA SER A 53 -18.56 15.70 16.90
C SER A 53 -17.93 15.01 15.68
N SER A 54 -17.44 13.80 15.87
CA SER A 54 -17.12 12.90 14.76
C SER A 54 -18.42 12.59 14.03
N PRO A 55 -18.45 12.58 12.68
CA PRO A 55 -19.58 12.03 11.98
C PRO A 55 -19.70 10.57 12.44
N THR A 56 -20.85 10.22 13.01
CA THR A 56 -21.20 8.83 13.31
C THR A 56 -21.19 8.06 11.99
N PHE A 57 -20.07 7.40 11.68
CA PHE A 57 -20.10 6.26 10.78
C PHE A 57 -21.08 5.27 11.42
N ALA A 58 -22.23 5.10 10.78
CA ALA A 58 -23.12 4.01 11.17
C ALA A 58 -22.29 2.72 11.16
N PRO A 59 -22.39 1.87 12.19
CA PRO A 59 -21.68 0.60 12.17
C PRO A 59 -22.09 -0.14 10.88
N PRO A 60 -21.11 -0.70 10.14
CA PRO A 60 -21.40 -1.35 8.88
C PRO A 60 -22.48 -2.39 9.08
N SER A 61 -23.47 -2.36 8.20
CA SER A 61 -24.50 -3.39 8.20
C SER A 61 -23.83 -4.72 7.86
N ALA A 62 -24.36 -5.84 8.34
CA ALA A 62 -23.80 -7.16 8.05
C ALA A 62 -23.73 -7.51 6.55
N GLY A 63 -24.30 -6.67 5.67
CA GLY A 63 -24.20 -6.77 4.20
C GLY A 63 -22.97 -6.10 3.57
N ASP A 64 -22.13 -5.39 4.35
CA ASP A 64 -21.02 -4.58 3.81
C ASP A 64 -19.69 -5.35 3.69
N PHE A 65 -19.59 -6.53 4.32
CA PHE A 65 -18.41 -7.39 4.27
C PHE A 65 -18.55 -8.46 3.20
N VAL A 66 -17.60 -8.48 2.27
CA VAL A 66 -17.59 -9.42 1.14
C VAL A 66 -16.64 -10.57 1.46
N PRO A 67 -17.10 -11.85 1.44
CA PRO A 67 -16.27 -12.99 1.79
C PRO A 67 -15.22 -13.30 0.73
N LEU A 68 -14.09 -13.84 1.19
CA LEU A 68 -13.04 -14.39 0.35
C LEU A 68 -13.52 -15.70 -0.28
N THR A 69 -13.42 -15.78 -1.60
CA THR A 69 -13.65 -17.00 -2.37
C THR A 69 -12.31 -17.50 -2.88
N LEU A 70 -11.92 -18.72 -2.49
CA LEU A 70 -10.73 -19.37 -3.01
C LEU A 70 -11.04 -20.06 -4.33
N LEU A 71 -10.19 -19.81 -5.32
CA LEU A 71 -10.38 -20.29 -6.68
C LEU A 71 -10.00 -21.77 -6.78
N GLN A 72 -10.98 -22.66 -6.60
CA GLN A 72 -10.73 -24.11 -6.61
C GLN A 72 -10.26 -24.62 -7.98
N SER A 73 -10.75 -24.01 -9.06
CA SER A 73 -10.38 -24.35 -10.44
C SER A 73 -8.89 -24.10 -10.73
N ALA A 74 -8.23 -23.22 -9.98
CA ALA A 74 -6.81 -22.91 -10.09
C ALA A 74 -5.90 -24.14 -9.89
N LYS A 75 -6.36 -25.14 -9.14
CA LYS A 75 -5.61 -26.38 -8.92
C LYS A 75 -5.36 -27.15 -10.23
N ALA A 76 -6.31 -27.10 -11.17
CA ALA A 76 -6.20 -27.79 -12.44
C ALA A 76 -5.23 -27.10 -13.41
N THR A 77 -5.08 -25.77 -13.29
CA THR A 77 -4.20 -24.95 -14.14
C THR A 77 -2.82 -24.72 -13.51
N GLY A 78 -2.61 -25.16 -12.27
CA GLY A 78 -1.35 -24.91 -11.54
C GLY A 78 -1.17 -23.46 -11.10
N ALA A 79 -2.27 -22.69 -11.04
CA ALA A 79 -2.27 -21.32 -10.56
C ALA A 79 -2.24 -21.31 -9.02
N PHE A 80 -1.11 -20.89 -8.46
CA PHE A 80 -0.87 -20.88 -7.02
C PHE A 80 -0.21 -19.59 -6.58
N CYS A 81 -0.57 -19.11 -5.39
CA CYS A 81 0.16 -18.07 -4.68
C CYS A 81 1.60 -18.52 -4.38
N LEU A 82 2.47 -17.58 -3.97
CA LEU A 82 3.89 -17.86 -3.72
C LEU A 82 4.18 -19.08 -2.83
N ASP A 83 3.33 -19.38 -1.84
CA ASP A 83 3.47 -20.54 -0.95
C ASP A 83 2.87 -21.87 -1.48
N GLY A 84 2.13 -21.83 -2.58
CA GLY A 84 1.40 -22.98 -3.12
C GLY A 84 -0.08 -23.04 -2.73
N SER A 85 -0.58 -22.08 -1.96
CA SER A 85 -2.02 -21.95 -1.68
C SER A 85 -2.79 -21.47 -2.90
N LEU A 86 -4.11 -21.70 -2.91
CA LEU A 86 -4.98 -21.28 -4.01
C LEU A 86 -5.15 -19.75 -3.99
N PRO A 87 -5.16 -19.07 -5.14
CA PRO A 87 -5.49 -17.65 -5.20
C PRO A 87 -6.96 -17.42 -4.85
N GLY A 88 -7.32 -16.17 -4.52
CA GLY A 88 -8.68 -15.83 -4.12
C GLY A 88 -9.13 -14.45 -4.58
N TYR A 89 -10.44 -14.21 -4.45
CA TYR A 89 -11.09 -12.95 -4.79
C TYR A 89 -12.30 -12.71 -3.88
N HIS A 90 -12.73 -11.46 -3.80
CA HIS A 90 -14.01 -11.09 -3.17
C HIS A 90 -14.97 -10.66 -4.27
N PHE A 91 -16.21 -11.14 -4.24
CA PHE A 91 -17.20 -10.84 -5.25
C PHE A 91 -18.53 -10.39 -4.64
N GLN A 92 -19.02 -9.25 -5.10
CA GLN A 92 -20.30 -8.69 -4.72
C GLN A 92 -21.15 -8.46 -5.98
N LYS A 93 -22.32 -9.09 -6.02
CA LYS A 93 -23.20 -9.06 -7.19
C LYS A 93 -23.84 -7.67 -7.37
N GLY A 94 -23.90 -7.21 -8.62
CA GLY A 94 -24.58 -5.98 -9.01
C GLY A 94 -26.11 -6.14 -9.02
N PHE A 95 -26.81 -5.02 -9.08
CA PHE A 95 -28.26 -4.97 -9.05
C PHE A 95 -28.83 -3.88 -9.96
N GLY A 96 -30.13 -3.96 -10.25
CA GLY A 96 -30.81 -2.98 -11.10
C GLY A 96 -30.15 -2.83 -12.48
N SER A 97 -29.99 -1.58 -12.93
CA SER A 97 -29.36 -1.25 -14.21
C SER A 97 -27.88 -1.64 -14.29
N GLY A 98 -27.16 -1.73 -13.16
CA GLY A 98 -25.74 -2.11 -13.10
C GLY A 98 -25.50 -3.62 -13.11
N SER A 99 -26.55 -4.45 -13.08
CA SER A 99 -26.41 -5.92 -13.00
C SER A 99 -25.70 -6.58 -14.19
N SER A 100 -25.58 -5.90 -15.32
CA SER A 100 -24.80 -6.33 -16.50
C SER A 100 -23.43 -5.68 -16.60
N ASN A 101 -23.03 -4.86 -15.64
CA ASN A 101 -21.79 -4.10 -15.67
C ASN A 101 -20.83 -4.61 -14.59
N TRP A 102 -19.53 -4.54 -14.85
CA TRP A 102 -18.50 -5.18 -14.03
C TRP A 102 -17.35 -4.24 -13.72
N LEU A 103 -16.93 -4.23 -12.45
CA LEU A 103 -15.76 -3.51 -11.98
C LEU A 103 -14.83 -4.50 -11.26
N LEU A 104 -13.64 -4.68 -11.81
CA LEU A 104 -12.58 -5.50 -11.22
C LEU A 104 -11.52 -4.56 -10.63
N HIS A 105 -11.08 -4.85 -9.41
CA HIS A 105 -10.03 -4.10 -8.72
C HIS A 105 -8.90 -5.03 -8.28
N ILE A 106 -7.69 -4.76 -8.76
CA ILE A 106 -6.49 -5.51 -8.42
C ILE A 106 -5.84 -4.91 -7.17
N GLU A 107 -5.71 -5.73 -6.13
CA GLU A 107 -5.00 -5.37 -4.91
C GLU A 107 -3.50 -5.07 -5.16
N GLY A 108 -2.98 -4.07 -4.45
CA GLY A 108 -1.55 -3.73 -4.46
C GLY A 108 -0.74 -4.45 -3.39
N GLY A 109 0.52 -4.06 -3.22
CA GLY A 109 1.37 -4.58 -2.14
C GLY A 109 2.85 -4.75 -2.48
N GLY A 110 3.36 -4.02 -3.47
CA GLY A 110 4.77 -4.11 -3.91
C GLY A 110 5.14 -5.46 -4.53
N TRP A 111 6.43 -5.76 -4.58
CA TRP A 111 6.98 -6.95 -5.25
C TRP A 111 8.00 -7.65 -4.37
N CYS A 112 8.44 -8.84 -4.79
CA CYS A 112 9.65 -9.46 -4.28
C CYS A 112 10.61 -9.74 -5.44
N ASN A 113 11.89 -9.46 -5.27
CA ASN A 113 12.89 -9.48 -6.34
C ASN A 113 14.09 -10.41 -6.02
N SER A 114 14.01 -11.19 -4.95
CA SER A 114 15.01 -12.21 -4.60
C SER A 114 14.33 -13.45 -3.98
N ILE A 115 15.02 -14.58 -3.94
CA ILE A 115 14.50 -15.80 -3.30
C ILE A 115 14.20 -15.56 -1.81
N GLU A 116 15.02 -14.78 -1.12
CA GLU A 116 14.88 -14.45 0.29
C GLU A 116 13.66 -13.55 0.54
N SER A 117 13.52 -12.49 -0.26
CA SER A 117 12.38 -11.58 -0.16
C SER A 117 11.06 -12.27 -0.51
N CYS A 118 11.05 -13.12 -1.54
CA CYS A 118 9.87 -13.90 -1.91
C CYS A 118 9.53 -14.99 -0.88
N ASN A 119 10.52 -15.66 -0.28
CA ASN A 119 10.28 -16.59 0.82
C ASN A 119 9.71 -15.91 2.06
N SER A 120 10.17 -14.70 2.36
CA SER A 120 9.62 -13.92 3.48
C SER A 120 8.18 -13.52 3.19
N ARG A 121 7.91 -13.08 1.94
CA ARG A 121 6.60 -12.66 1.47
C ARG A 121 5.56 -13.79 1.47
N LYS A 122 5.95 -15.04 1.19
CA LYS A 122 5.02 -16.18 1.19
C LYS A 122 4.38 -16.47 2.56
N GLY A 123 4.97 -15.95 3.65
CA GLY A 123 4.41 -16.01 5.00
C GLY A 123 3.44 -14.88 5.34
N THR A 124 2.94 -14.12 4.36
CA THR A 124 2.01 -13.00 4.54
C THR A 124 0.81 -13.12 3.61
N SER A 125 -0.20 -12.27 3.79
CA SER A 125 -1.40 -12.20 2.92
C SER A 125 -1.06 -11.89 1.45
N LEU A 126 0.11 -11.32 1.19
CA LEU A 126 0.61 -10.94 -0.13
C LEU A 126 1.42 -12.05 -0.83
N GLY A 127 1.49 -13.23 -0.24
CA GLY A 127 2.12 -14.41 -0.83
C GLY A 127 1.39 -15.71 -0.53
N SER A 128 0.31 -15.68 0.24
CA SER A 128 -0.46 -16.86 0.63
C SER A 128 -1.88 -16.51 1.04
N SER A 129 -2.85 -17.26 0.52
CA SER A 129 -4.26 -17.09 0.89
C SER A 129 -4.59 -17.59 2.29
N ASN A 130 -3.68 -18.34 2.94
CA ASN A 130 -3.84 -18.76 4.33
C ASN A 130 -3.78 -17.59 5.33
N TYR A 131 -3.23 -16.45 4.89
CA TYR A 131 -3.11 -15.23 5.71
C TYR A 131 -4.01 -14.09 5.20
N MET A 132 -4.80 -14.33 4.15
CA MET A 132 -5.73 -13.32 3.64
C MET A 132 -6.92 -13.17 4.59
N GLU A 133 -7.41 -11.93 4.72
CA GLU A 133 -8.64 -11.63 5.42
C GLU A 133 -9.81 -12.40 4.79
N HIS A 134 -10.54 -13.15 5.61
CA HIS A 134 -11.67 -13.95 5.15
C HIS A 134 -12.86 -13.12 4.67
N GLN A 135 -12.94 -11.87 5.11
CA GLN A 135 -13.93 -10.91 4.65
C GLN A 135 -13.30 -9.52 4.60
N VAL A 136 -13.70 -8.71 3.63
CA VAL A 136 -13.24 -7.31 3.51
C VAL A 136 -14.44 -6.41 3.26
N GLN A 137 -14.39 -5.20 3.79
CA GLN A 137 -15.37 -4.18 3.46
C GLN A 137 -15.04 -3.57 2.10
N PHE A 138 -16.05 -3.43 1.24
CA PHE A 138 -15.89 -2.69 -0.01
C PHE A 138 -16.16 -1.21 0.23
N ALA A 139 -15.18 -0.37 -0.09
CA ALA A 139 -15.21 1.08 0.09
C ALA A 139 -14.78 1.82 -1.19
N GLY A 140 -14.96 3.13 -1.22
CA GLY A 140 -14.60 3.98 -2.38
C GLY A 140 -15.26 3.48 -3.66
N ILE A 141 -14.47 3.26 -4.71
CA ILE A 141 -14.98 2.79 -6.02
C ILE A 141 -15.63 1.40 -5.97
N LEU A 142 -15.40 0.62 -4.91
CA LEU A 142 -16.08 -0.66 -4.67
C LEU A 142 -17.32 -0.53 -3.79
N SER A 143 -17.56 0.61 -3.13
CA SER A 143 -18.69 0.79 -2.22
C SER A 143 -20.03 0.68 -2.94
N GLN A 144 -21.03 -0.02 -2.36
CA GLN A 144 -22.42 -0.02 -2.83
C GLN A 144 -23.23 1.18 -2.34
N ASP A 145 -22.63 2.04 -1.53
CA ASP A 145 -23.23 3.29 -1.10
C ASP A 145 -23.14 4.33 -2.23
N PRO A 146 -24.26 4.76 -2.83
CA PRO A 146 -24.25 5.75 -3.91
C PRO A 146 -23.73 7.12 -3.46
N SER A 147 -23.67 7.41 -2.16
CA SER A 147 -23.04 8.65 -1.65
C SER A 147 -21.51 8.61 -1.75
N GLN A 148 -20.92 7.42 -1.75
CA GLN A 148 -19.47 7.20 -1.92
C GLN A 148 -19.11 6.84 -3.35
N ASN A 149 -20.01 6.18 -4.08
CA ASN A 149 -19.76 5.63 -5.41
C ASN A 149 -20.97 5.87 -6.35
N PRO A 150 -21.24 7.11 -6.73
CA PRO A 150 -22.49 7.48 -7.41
C PRO A 150 -22.70 6.75 -8.74
N ASP A 151 -21.63 6.44 -9.47
CA ASP A 151 -21.72 5.89 -10.83
C ASP A 151 -21.64 4.36 -10.89
N PHE A 152 -20.89 3.73 -9.97
CA PHE A 152 -20.60 2.30 -10.03
C PHE A 152 -21.21 1.51 -8.85
N TYR A 153 -21.96 2.15 -7.94
CA TYR A 153 -22.46 1.49 -6.72
C TYR A 153 -23.23 0.19 -6.97
N ASN A 154 -23.99 0.12 -8.06
CA ASN A 154 -24.86 -1.02 -8.38
C ASN A 154 -24.25 -2.03 -9.38
N TRP A 155 -22.97 -1.89 -9.73
CA TRP A 155 -22.25 -2.82 -10.62
C TRP A 155 -21.87 -4.11 -9.91
N ASN A 156 -21.58 -5.16 -10.68
CA ASN A 156 -20.86 -6.34 -10.17
C ASN A 156 -19.44 -5.92 -9.81
N LYS A 157 -18.98 -6.25 -8.60
CA LYS A 157 -17.69 -5.79 -8.08
C LYS A 157 -16.83 -6.94 -7.63
N VAL A 158 -15.59 -6.93 -8.08
CA VAL A 158 -14.61 -7.97 -7.77
C VAL A 158 -13.34 -7.31 -7.23
N LYS A 159 -12.87 -7.73 -6.06
CA LYS A 159 -11.50 -7.45 -5.59
C LYS A 159 -10.64 -8.69 -5.77
N LEU A 160 -9.69 -8.63 -6.69
CA LEU A 160 -8.70 -9.69 -6.91
C LEU A 160 -7.60 -9.60 -5.85
N ARG A 161 -7.34 -10.69 -5.13
CA ARG A 161 -6.32 -10.72 -4.06
C ARG A 161 -4.94 -11.01 -4.63
N TYR A 162 -3.98 -10.16 -4.30
CA TYR A 162 -2.65 -10.18 -4.88
C TYR A 162 -1.70 -11.05 -4.05
N CYS A 163 -1.18 -12.13 -4.65
CA CYS A 163 -0.36 -13.11 -3.93
C CYS A 163 0.83 -13.70 -4.71
N ASP A 164 1.15 -13.17 -5.89
CA ASP A 164 2.25 -13.66 -6.73
C ASP A 164 3.53 -12.83 -6.59
N GLY A 165 3.44 -11.56 -6.20
CA GLY A 165 4.61 -10.69 -6.04
C GLY A 165 5.22 -10.18 -7.34
N ALA A 166 4.51 -10.29 -8.48
CA ALA A 166 4.92 -9.83 -9.82
C ALA A 166 3.79 -9.14 -10.60
N SER A 167 2.85 -8.45 -9.92
CA SER A 167 1.71 -7.79 -10.59
C SER A 167 0.91 -8.74 -11.50
N PHE A 168 0.69 -9.98 -11.06
CA PHE A 168 0.08 -11.05 -11.85
C PHE A 168 0.78 -11.34 -13.18
N ALA A 169 2.07 -11.08 -13.30
CA ALA A 169 2.78 -11.22 -14.57
C ALA A 169 3.85 -12.32 -14.55
N GLY A 170 4.15 -12.94 -13.40
CA GLY A 170 5.11 -14.05 -13.31
C GLY A 170 4.66 -15.28 -14.11
N HIS A 171 5.52 -15.80 -14.99
CA HIS A 171 5.22 -16.95 -15.86
C HIS A 171 6.43 -17.91 -15.98
N LEU A 172 6.94 -18.35 -14.83
CA LEU A 172 8.04 -19.30 -14.80
C LEU A 172 7.50 -20.73 -15.01
N GLU A 173 8.00 -21.46 -16.01
CA GLU A 173 7.49 -22.80 -16.35
C GLU A 173 7.87 -23.86 -15.32
N SER A 174 9.09 -23.77 -14.76
CA SER A 174 9.64 -24.75 -13.82
C SER A 174 9.83 -24.18 -12.42
N GLU A 175 9.58 -25.02 -11.42
CA GLU A 175 9.84 -24.70 -10.02
C GLU A 175 11.34 -24.72 -9.71
N PHE A 176 11.77 -23.87 -8.78
CA PHE A 176 13.16 -23.88 -8.31
C PHE A 176 13.47 -25.19 -7.60
N LYS A 177 14.51 -25.89 -8.07
CA LYS A 177 14.97 -27.17 -7.49
C LYS A 177 15.71 -27.02 -6.15
N ASN A 178 15.92 -25.79 -5.67
CA ASN A 178 16.78 -25.47 -4.51
C ASN A 178 16.09 -25.67 -3.14
N GLY A 179 14.99 -26.41 -3.05
CA GLY A 179 14.33 -26.76 -1.78
C GLY A 179 13.40 -25.69 -1.19
N THR A 180 13.53 -24.42 -1.61
CA THR A 180 12.55 -23.36 -1.33
C THR A 180 11.36 -23.50 -2.28
N LYS A 181 10.30 -24.16 -1.80
CA LYS A 181 9.03 -24.29 -2.53
C LYS A 181 8.37 -22.92 -2.68
N LEU A 182 8.59 -22.28 -3.84
CA LEU A 182 8.05 -20.99 -4.27
C LEU A 182 7.37 -21.15 -5.63
N PHE A 183 6.23 -20.49 -5.81
CA PHE A 183 5.43 -20.56 -7.04
C PHE A 183 5.30 -19.17 -7.69
N PHE A 184 6.00 -18.96 -8.79
CA PHE A 184 5.92 -17.72 -9.58
C PHE A 184 4.91 -17.88 -10.71
N ARG A 185 3.61 -17.84 -10.36
CA ARG A 185 2.49 -18.20 -11.23
C ARG A 185 1.51 -17.05 -11.47
N GLY A 186 1.96 -15.80 -11.36
CA GLY A 186 1.12 -14.60 -11.49
C GLY A 186 0.22 -14.61 -12.73
N GLN A 187 0.80 -14.91 -13.90
CA GLN A 187 0.05 -14.96 -15.16
C GLN A 187 -1.01 -16.06 -15.17
N LEU A 188 -0.70 -17.24 -14.62
CA LEU A 188 -1.67 -18.33 -14.50
C LEU A 188 -2.79 -17.99 -13.51
N ILE A 189 -2.49 -17.24 -12.44
CA ILE A 189 -3.51 -16.74 -11.51
C ILE A 189 -4.46 -15.78 -12.25
N TRP A 190 -3.91 -14.85 -13.03
CA TRP A 190 -4.72 -13.93 -13.85
C TRP A 190 -5.66 -14.68 -14.79
N GLU A 191 -5.13 -15.63 -15.58
CA GLU A 191 -5.91 -16.44 -16.51
C GLU A 191 -7.00 -17.26 -15.79
N ALA A 192 -6.66 -17.88 -14.66
CA ALA A 192 -7.63 -18.66 -13.88
C ALA A 192 -8.74 -17.76 -13.30
N MET A 193 -8.41 -16.57 -12.81
CA MET A 193 -9.38 -15.59 -12.30
C MET A 193 -10.29 -15.09 -13.42
N MET A 194 -9.75 -14.77 -14.59
CA MET A 194 -10.56 -14.32 -15.72
C MET A 194 -11.53 -15.39 -16.19
N ASN A 195 -11.09 -16.65 -16.31
CA ASN A 195 -11.96 -17.78 -16.64
C ASN A 195 -13.11 -17.96 -15.65
N GLU A 196 -12.84 -17.84 -14.35
CA GLU A 196 -13.85 -17.90 -13.30
C GLU A 196 -14.88 -16.77 -13.48
N LEU A 197 -14.43 -15.52 -13.59
CA LEU A 197 -15.32 -14.36 -13.69
C LEU A 197 -16.16 -14.39 -14.97
N LEU A 198 -15.59 -14.83 -16.09
CA LEU A 198 -16.31 -15.05 -17.34
C LEU A 198 -17.46 -16.05 -17.14
N SER A 199 -17.23 -17.13 -16.39
CA SER A 199 -18.26 -18.13 -16.05
C SER A 199 -19.34 -17.58 -15.11
N LEU A 200 -18.98 -16.65 -14.22
CA LEU A 200 -19.92 -16.00 -13.29
C LEU A 200 -20.79 -14.93 -13.97
N GLY A 201 -20.46 -14.53 -15.20
CA GLY A 201 -21.30 -13.66 -16.02
C GLY A 201 -20.57 -12.49 -16.67
N LEU A 202 -19.26 -12.30 -16.41
CA LEU A 202 -18.46 -11.27 -17.06
C LEU A 202 -18.45 -11.42 -18.60
N SER A 203 -18.61 -12.66 -19.10
CA SER A 203 -18.74 -12.97 -20.53
C SER A 203 -19.96 -12.33 -21.21
N LYS A 204 -20.90 -11.78 -20.44
CA LYS A 204 -22.11 -11.09 -20.91
C LYS A 204 -22.12 -9.61 -20.54
N ALA A 205 -20.98 -9.07 -20.10
CA ALA A 205 -20.90 -7.69 -19.65
C ALA A 205 -21.21 -6.70 -20.78
N LYS A 206 -21.99 -5.66 -20.47
CA LYS A 206 -22.17 -4.51 -21.37
C LYS A 206 -21.10 -3.45 -21.15
N GLU A 207 -20.73 -3.25 -19.89
CA GLU A 207 -19.63 -2.40 -19.48
C GLU A 207 -18.71 -3.15 -18.53
N ALA A 208 -17.41 -2.97 -18.72
CA ALA A 208 -16.40 -3.58 -17.87
C ALA A 208 -15.27 -2.57 -17.57
N PHE A 209 -14.89 -2.48 -16.30
CA PHE A 209 -13.88 -1.55 -15.83
C PHE A 209 -12.81 -2.30 -15.02
N LEU A 210 -11.58 -2.34 -15.54
CA LEU A 210 -10.44 -2.90 -14.82
C LEU A 210 -9.71 -1.77 -14.07
N THR A 211 -9.52 -1.95 -12.78
CA THR A 211 -8.81 -0.99 -11.92
C THR A 211 -7.78 -1.69 -11.06
N GLY A 212 -6.84 -0.96 -10.50
CA GLY A 212 -5.90 -1.50 -9.51
C GLY A 212 -5.06 -0.41 -8.88
N CYS A 213 -4.55 -0.67 -7.67
CA CYS A 213 -3.75 0.29 -6.90
C CYS A 213 -2.31 -0.21 -6.70
N SER A 214 -1.31 0.68 -6.79
CA SER A 214 0.11 0.34 -6.55
C SER A 214 0.59 -0.78 -7.48
N ALA A 215 1.06 -1.91 -6.94
CA ALA A 215 1.40 -3.09 -7.74
C ALA A 215 0.22 -3.63 -8.57
N GLY A 216 -1.02 -3.44 -8.10
CA GLY A 216 -2.23 -3.72 -8.86
C GLY A 216 -2.50 -2.69 -9.95
N GLY A 217 -2.09 -1.43 -9.77
CA GLY A 217 -2.12 -0.42 -10.82
C GLY A 217 -1.15 -0.75 -11.95
N LEU A 218 0.05 -1.23 -11.61
CA LEU A 218 0.98 -1.78 -12.60
C LEU A 218 0.39 -3.04 -13.29
N ALA A 219 -0.27 -3.91 -12.54
CA ALA A 219 -0.97 -5.05 -13.13
C ALA A 219 -2.04 -4.61 -14.13
N THR A 220 -2.77 -3.51 -13.86
CA THR A 220 -3.72 -2.95 -14.82
C THR A 220 -3.03 -2.51 -16.11
N PHE A 221 -1.84 -1.88 -16.06
CA PHE A 221 -1.08 -1.58 -17.28
C PHE A 221 -0.77 -2.84 -18.09
N ILE A 222 -0.31 -3.90 -17.42
CA ILE A 222 0.11 -5.14 -18.07
C ILE A 222 -1.08 -5.87 -18.72
N HIS A 223 -2.21 -5.96 -18.01
CA HIS A 223 -3.31 -6.87 -18.36
C HIS A 223 -4.51 -6.19 -19.03
N CYS A 224 -4.52 -4.86 -19.22
CA CYS A 224 -5.69 -4.15 -19.72
C CYS A 224 -6.18 -4.61 -21.09
N ASP A 225 -5.28 -4.79 -22.06
CA ASP A 225 -5.68 -5.23 -23.40
C ASP A 225 -6.09 -6.71 -23.42
N ASP A 226 -5.43 -7.57 -22.63
CA ASP A 226 -5.87 -8.97 -22.44
C ASP A 226 -7.28 -9.04 -21.82
N PHE A 227 -7.56 -8.20 -20.82
CA PHE A 227 -8.89 -8.05 -20.24
C PHE A 227 -9.93 -7.64 -21.30
N ARG A 228 -9.61 -6.68 -22.16
CA ARG A 228 -10.48 -6.24 -23.26
C ARG A 228 -10.76 -7.38 -24.24
N ASP A 229 -9.73 -8.14 -24.61
CA ASP A 229 -9.82 -9.17 -25.65
C ASP A 229 -10.68 -10.38 -25.23
N GLN A 230 -10.86 -10.59 -23.92
CA GLN A 230 -11.71 -11.65 -23.36
C GLN A 230 -13.21 -11.30 -23.31
N LEU A 231 -13.59 -10.05 -23.61
CA LEU A 231 -14.96 -9.55 -23.45
C LEU A 231 -15.72 -9.44 -24.78
N PRO A 232 -17.06 -9.33 -24.74
CA PRO A 232 -17.86 -9.13 -25.96
C PRO A 232 -17.36 -7.93 -26.78
N LYS A 233 -17.34 -8.09 -28.10
CA LYS A 233 -16.82 -7.04 -29.01
C LYS A 233 -17.56 -5.72 -28.89
N ASP A 234 -18.85 -5.78 -28.58
CA ASP A 234 -19.76 -4.65 -28.37
C ASP A 234 -19.75 -4.11 -26.93
N ALA A 235 -19.05 -4.74 -26.00
CA ALA A 235 -18.90 -4.23 -24.64
C ALA A 235 -18.04 -2.97 -24.63
N THR A 236 -18.40 -2.01 -23.77
CA THR A 236 -17.54 -0.87 -23.44
C THR A 236 -16.56 -1.29 -22.36
N VAL A 237 -15.26 -1.18 -22.63
CA VAL A 237 -14.22 -1.61 -21.69
C VAL A 237 -13.23 -0.47 -21.51
N LYS A 238 -12.88 -0.19 -20.26
CA LYS A 238 -11.92 0.84 -19.86
C LYS A 238 -11.03 0.31 -18.75
N CYS A 239 -9.88 0.95 -18.58
CA CYS A 239 -8.93 0.61 -17.52
C CYS A 239 -8.49 1.84 -16.73
N LEU A 240 -8.18 1.67 -15.45
CA LEU A 240 -7.62 2.71 -14.59
C LEU A 240 -6.48 2.15 -13.73
N ALA A 241 -5.31 2.76 -13.80
CA ALA A 241 -4.24 2.51 -12.85
C ALA A 241 -4.19 3.63 -11.81
N ASP A 242 -4.29 3.26 -10.54
CA ASP A 242 -4.09 4.14 -9.38
C ASP A 242 -2.74 3.87 -8.74
N ALA A 243 -1.92 4.90 -8.52
CA ALA A 243 -0.58 4.84 -7.94
C ALA A 243 0.33 3.75 -8.58
N GLY A 244 0.09 3.43 -9.85
CA GLY A 244 0.76 2.35 -10.58
C GLY A 244 1.85 2.83 -11.55
N TYR A 245 2.07 4.14 -11.66
CA TYR A 245 2.98 4.75 -12.64
C TYR A 245 4.38 4.98 -12.03
N PHE A 246 5.19 3.93 -11.97
CA PHE A 246 6.56 3.99 -11.45
C PHE A 246 7.55 4.50 -12.51
N LEU A 247 8.60 5.19 -12.08
CA LEU A 247 9.53 5.87 -12.98
C LEU A 247 10.84 5.12 -13.17
N ASP A 248 11.25 4.95 -14.43
CA ASP A 248 12.59 4.51 -14.80
C ASP A 248 13.57 5.69 -14.83
N GLU A 249 13.79 6.27 -13.65
CA GLU A 249 14.69 7.41 -13.48
C GLU A 249 15.86 7.05 -12.55
N PRO A 250 17.04 7.67 -12.75
CA PRO A 250 18.11 7.56 -11.78
C PRO A 250 17.65 8.08 -10.41
N ASP A 251 18.06 7.40 -9.35
CA ASP A 251 17.97 7.94 -8.00
C ASP A 251 18.96 9.11 -7.83
N ILE A 252 18.96 9.70 -6.63
CA ILE A 252 19.87 10.81 -6.30
C ILE A 252 21.36 10.54 -6.39
N LEU A 253 21.76 9.28 -6.27
CA LEU A 253 23.15 8.89 -6.40
C LEU A 253 23.50 8.66 -7.87
N GLY A 254 22.54 8.87 -8.79
CA GLY A 254 22.65 8.58 -10.21
C GLY A 254 22.46 7.09 -10.53
N ASN A 255 22.08 6.27 -9.55
CA ASN A 255 21.92 4.84 -9.76
C ASN A 255 20.53 4.54 -10.33
N ARG A 256 20.47 3.58 -11.24
CA ARG A 256 19.20 3.10 -11.82
C ARG A 256 18.57 2.04 -10.90
N THR A 257 18.29 2.41 -9.65
CA THR A 257 17.84 1.50 -8.59
C THR A 257 16.49 0.85 -8.92
N MET A 258 15.54 1.62 -9.45
CA MET A 258 14.25 1.10 -9.90
C MET A 258 14.38 0.11 -11.06
N LEU A 259 15.24 0.43 -12.03
CA LEU A 259 15.54 -0.47 -13.14
C LEU A 259 16.16 -1.78 -12.65
N ALA A 260 17.11 -1.71 -11.72
CA ALA A 260 17.74 -2.89 -11.15
C ALA A 260 16.71 -3.75 -10.41
N PHE A 261 15.88 -3.13 -9.56
CA PHE A 261 14.82 -3.82 -8.84
C PHE A 261 13.85 -4.56 -9.78
N TYR A 262 13.34 -3.86 -10.79
CA TYR A 262 12.41 -4.49 -11.73
C TYR A 262 13.07 -5.50 -12.66
N ARG A 263 14.36 -5.33 -13.00
CA ARG A 263 15.13 -6.35 -13.71
C ARG A 263 15.21 -7.63 -12.90
N ASP A 264 15.43 -7.54 -11.60
CA ASP A 264 15.45 -8.70 -10.71
C ASP A 264 14.08 -9.38 -10.64
N VAL A 265 12.98 -8.61 -10.54
CA VAL A 265 11.60 -9.17 -10.62
C VAL A 265 11.38 -9.89 -11.95
N LEU A 266 11.75 -9.24 -13.07
CA LEU A 266 11.59 -9.78 -14.43
C LEU A 266 12.31 -11.12 -14.59
N GLN A 267 13.58 -11.19 -14.19
CA GLN A 267 14.42 -12.36 -14.34
C GLN A 267 14.01 -13.49 -13.39
N LEU A 268 13.79 -13.17 -12.11
CA LEU A 268 13.46 -14.16 -11.09
C LEU A 268 12.13 -14.86 -11.38
N GLN A 269 11.12 -14.08 -11.76
CA GLN A 269 9.74 -14.56 -11.86
C GLN A 269 9.28 -14.84 -13.30
N GLY A 270 10.16 -14.64 -14.29
CA GLY A 270 9.87 -14.92 -15.70
C GLY A 270 8.80 -14.01 -16.30
N VAL A 271 8.74 -12.74 -15.88
CA VAL A 271 7.65 -11.79 -16.24
C VAL A 271 7.65 -11.41 -17.72
N ALA A 272 8.81 -11.49 -18.40
CA ALA A 272 8.94 -11.01 -19.78
C ALA A 272 7.96 -11.66 -20.76
N LYS A 273 7.51 -12.89 -20.51
CA LYS A 273 6.53 -13.59 -21.36
C LYS A 273 5.13 -12.97 -21.32
N SER A 274 4.80 -12.31 -20.21
CA SER A 274 3.51 -11.67 -19.96
C SER A 274 3.50 -10.19 -20.39
N LEU A 275 4.65 -9.68 -20.84
CA LEU A 275 4.77 -8.33 -21.39
C LEU A 275 4.65 -8.37 -22.91
N GLN A 276 4.37 -7.21 -23.50
CA GLN A 276 4.26 -7.10 -24.95
C GLN A 276 5.57 -7.41 -25.66
N GLN A 277 5.50 -8.30 -26.65
CA GLN A 277 6.68 -8.87 -27.32
C GLN A 277 7.52 -7.84 -28.09
N ASP A 278 6.88 -6.81 -28.64
CA ASP A 278 7.55 -5.72 -29.37
C ASP A 278 8.52 -4.92 -28.50
N CYS A 279 8.31 -4.93 -27.18
CA CYS A 279 9.18 -4.27 -26.22
C CYS A 279 10.28 -5.24 -25.74
N VAL A 280 9.95 -6.51 -25.48
CA VAL A 280 10.89 -7.53 -24.96
C VAL A 280 12.07 -7.75 -25.91
N GLY A 281 11.82 -7.73 -27.23
CA GLY A 281 12.87 -7.87 -28.25
C GLY A 281 13.90 -6.73 -28.25
N ARG A 282 13.58 -5.56 -27.68
CA ARG A 282 14.46 -4.38 -27.61
C ARG A 282 15.27 -4.28 -26.32
N MET A 283 15.08 -5.21 -25.38
CA MET A 283 15.67 -5.14 -24.03
C MET A 283 15.39 -3.82 -23.29
N GLU A 284 14.33 -3.12 -23.70
CA GLU A 284 13.78 -1.98 -22.97
C GLU A 284 13.19 -2.50 -21.64
N PRO A 285 13.09 -1.67 -20.59
CA PRO A 285 12.55 -2.14 -19.34
C PRO A 285 11.03 -2.08 -19.39
N CYS A 286 10.46 -2.98 -20.19
CA CYS A 286 9.06 -3.06 -20.61
C CYS A 286 8.04 -3.22 -19.50
N ILE A 287 8.49 -3.46 -18.29
CA ILE A 287 7.67 -3.49 -17.09
C ILE A 287 7.33 -2.08 -16.60
N PHE A 288 8.05 -1.05 -17.07
CA PHE A 288 7.76 0.33 -16.71
C PHE A 288 6.52 0.85 -17.46
N PRO A 289 5.57 1.48 -16.75
CA PRO A 289 4.33 2.03 -17.32
C PRO A 289 4.53 2.96 -18.53
N GLN A 290 5.62 3.74 -18.56
CA GLN A 290 6.01 4.61 -19.68
C GLN A 290 6.13 3.84 -20.99
N GLU A 291 6.59 2.60 -20.93
CA GLU A 291 6.80 1.74 -22.10
C GLU A 291 5.52 0.97 -22.44
N ILE A 292 4.82 0.46 -21.43
CA ILE A 292 3.58 -0.29 -21.62
C ILE A 292 2.50 0.58 -22.27
N ILE A 293 2.28 1.78 -21.73
CA ILE A 293 1.16 2.64 -22.14
C ILE A 293 1.23 3.07 -23.60
N LYS A 294 2.43 3.12 -24.21
CA LYS A 294 2.63 3.48 -25.63
C LYS A 294 1.88 2.56 -26.60
N ASN A 295 1.59 1.34 -26.16
CA ASN A 295 1.01 0.30 -26.98
C ASN A 295 -0.36 -0.18 -26.47
N VAL A 296 -0.85 0.38 -25.35
CA VAL A 296 -2.19 0.07 -24.83
C VAL A 296 -3.23 0.63 -25.79
N LYS A 297 -4.12 -0.25 -26.28
CA LYS A 297 -5.17 0.12 -27.24
C LYS A 297 -6.48 0.48 -26.56
N THR A 298 -6.74 -0.14 -25.41
CA THR A 298 -7.97 0.06 -24.64
C THR A 298 -7.95 1.43 -23.95
N PRO A 299 -9.06 2.17 -23.90
CA PRO A 299 -9.11 3.45 -23.20
C PRO A 299 -8.65 3.32 -21.74
N PHE A 300 -7.65 4.12 -21.38
CA PHE A 300 -6.91 3.98 -20.12
C PHE A 300 -6.85 5.32 -19.39
N PHE A 301 -7.09 5.29 -18.08
CA PHE A 301 -6.95 6.44 -17.18
C PHE A 301 -5.83 6.20 -16.17
N VAL A 302 -5.01 7.21 -15.88
CA VAL A 302 -3.94 7.12 -14.90
C VAL A 302 -4.22 8.10 -13.77
N VAL A 303 -4.27 7.60 -12.54
CA VAL A 303 -4.27 8.39 -11.31
C VAL A 303 -2.94 8.12 -10.64
N ASN A 304 -2.08 9.12 -10.47
CA ASN A 304 -0.81 8.90 -9.79
C ASN A 304 -0.35 10.12 -8.98
N PRO A 305 0.18 9.95 -7.77
CA PRO A 305 0.80 11.04 -7.04
C PRO A 305 2.04 11.59 -7.73
N ALA A 306 2.20 12.91 -7.65
CA ALA A 306 3.43 13.58 -8.05
C ALA A 306 4.63 13.12 -7.19
N TYR A 307 4.39 12.81 -5.91
CA TYR A 307 5.37 12.30 -4.96
C TYR A 307 4.90 10.99 -4.37
N ASP A 308 5.03 9.91 -5.14
CA ASP A 308 4.70 8.59 -4.65
C ASP A 308 5.65 8.17 -3.52
N SER A 309 5.09 7.78 -2.37
CA SER A 309 5.87 7.43 -1.18
C SER A 309 6.81 6.24 -1.41
N TRP A 310 6.42 5.29 -2.26
CA TRP A 310 7.23 4.14 -2.57
C TRP A 310 8.37 4.52 -3.53
N GLN A 311 8.07 5.26 -4.61
CA GLN A 311 9.10 5.80 -5.52
C GLN A 311 10.13 6.70 -4.80
N THR A 312 9.67 7.58 -3.91
CA THR A 312 10.53 8.53 -3.17
C THR A 312 11.36 7.86 -2.07
N SER A 313 10.86 6.80 -1.44
CA SER A 313 11.65 6.02 -0.47
C SER A 313 12.91 5.40 -1.09
N TYR A 314 12.89 5.11 -2.40
CA TYR A 314 14.06 4.67 -3.17
C TYR A 314 14.85 5.83 -3.78
N SER A 315 14.30 7.05 -3.77
CA SER A 315 14.87 8.25 -4.38
C SER A 315 14.86 9.43 -3.39
N ALA A 316 15.83 9.43 -2.47
CA ALA A 316 16.40 10.65 -1.87
C ALA A 316 15.62 11.51 -0.87
N TRP A 317 15.64 11.08 0.39
CA TRP A 317 15.16 11.92 1.48
C TRP A 317 16.00 13.20 1.70
N HIS A 318 17.34 13.12 1.72
CA HIS A 318 18.25 14.25 2.01
C HIS A 318 19.66 14.09 1.38
N SER A 319 19.76 14.23 0.05
CA SER A 319 21.02 14.18 -0.72
C SER A 319 21.36 15.52 -1.37
N PRO A 320 22.66 15.83 -1.62
CA PRO A 320 23.08 17.00 -2.41
C PRO A 320 22.34 17.15 -3.73
N ASN A 321 21.95 16.04 -4.36
CA ASN A 321 21.28 15.96 -5.66
C ASN A 321 19.76 15.78 -5.57
N SER A 322 19.15 15.87 -4.38
CA SER A 322 17.70 15.66 -4.25
C SER A 322 16.93 16.62 -5.16
N PRO A 323 15.75 16.24 -5.68
CA PRO A 323 14.85 17.18 -6.31
C PRO A 323 14.64 18.37 -5.37
N ARG A 324 14.97 19.56 -5.88
CA ARG A 324 14.89 20.80 -5.13
C ARG A 324 13.75 21.62 -5.67
N ILE A 325 12.96 22.18 -4.76
CA ILE A 325 12.09 23.27 -5.12
C ILE A 325 12.49 24.50 -4.31
N ASN A 326 12.71 25.62 -5.01
CA ASN A 326 13.37 26.81 -4.45
C ASN A 326 14.72 26.50 -3.76
N ASN A 327 15.54 25.65 -4.38
CA ASN A 327 16.83 25.18 -3.89
C ASN A 327 16.80 24.36 -2.58
N LYS A 328 15.64 23.87 -2.15
CA LYS A 328 15.48 23.02 -0.95
C LYS A 328 15.14 21.60 -1.30
N THR A 329 15.85 20.64 -0.70
CA THR A 329 15.54 19.21 -0.75
C THR A 329 14.22 18.89 -0.03
N ILE A 330 13.74 17.66 -0.20
CA ILE A 330 12.54 17.14 0.46
C ILE A 330 12.69 17.24 1.98
N ALA A 331 13.79 16.75 2.55
CA ALA A 331 14.05 16.85 3.99
C ALA A 331 14.29 18.27 4.51
N GLU A 332 14.87 19.18 3.71
CA GLU A 332 14.98 20.60 4.10
C GLU A 332 13.61 21.27 4.13
N SER A 333 12.74 20.95 3.17
CA SER A 333 11.37 21.49 3.10
C SER A 333 10.49 20.94 4.22
N VAL A 334 10.60 19.65 4.53
CA VAL A 334 9.93 19.00 5.67
C VAL A 334 10.48 19.52 7.00
N GLY A 335 11.80 19.70 7.12
CA GLY A 335 12.44 20.23 8.32
C GLY A 335 12.13 21.71 8.58
N ASP A 336 12.02 22.52 7.54
CA ASP A 336 11.64 23.93 7.67
C ASP A 336 10.17 24.13 8.05
N TRP A 337 9.31 23.22 7.61
CA TRP A 337 7.92 23.13 8.08
C TRP A 337 7.84 22.65 9.53
N TYR A 338 8.49 21.53 9.87
CA TYR A 338 8.43 20.93 11.21
C TYR A 338 9.03 21.83 12.31
N PHE A 339 10.10 22.56 12.01
CA PHE A 339 10.76 23.48 12.95
C PHE A 339 10.36 24.96 12.77
N ASN A 340 9.34 25.26 11.95
CA ASN A 340 8.84 26.61 11.69
C ASN A 340 9.93 27.62 11.21
N ARG A 341 10.90 27.18 10.39
CA ARG A 341 12.02 28.03 9.94
C ARG A 341 11.72 28.90 8.72
N LYS A 342 10.83 28.48 7.81
CA LYS A 342 10.41 29.25 6.61
C LYS A 342 9.15 28.63 6.00
N GLU A 343 8.25 29.45 5.43
CA GLU A 343 7.13 28.96 4.63
C GLU A 343 7.60 28.37 3.29
N SER A 344 7.15 27.16 2.96
CA SER A 344 7.26 26.51 1.65
C SER A 344 5.88 26.53 0.98
N LYS A 345 5.75 27.24 -0.13
CA LYS A 345 4.49 27.32 -0.89
C LYS A 345 4.73 26.93 -2.34
N LEU A 346 4.43 25.67 -2.67
CA LEU A 346 4.41 25.11 -4.02
C LEU A 346 3.20 24.18 -4.13
N ILE A 347 2.41 24.44 -5.17
CA ILE A 347 1.36 23.63 -5.82
C ILE A 347 1.33 22.16 -5.37
N ASP A 348 0.26 21.54 -4.88
CA ASP A 348 -1.05 22.01 -4.37
C ASP A 348 -0.88 22.99 -3.19
N CYS A 349 -1.94 23.49 -2.56
CA CYS A 349 -1.70 24.08 -1.25
C CYS A 349 -1.20 22.94 -0.31
N PRO A 350 -0.18 23.19 0.53
CA PRO A 350 0.28 22.17 1.45
C PRO A 350 -0.88 21.68 2.31
N TYR A 351 -1.06 20.36 2.40
CA TYR A 351 -1.92 19.76 3.41
C TYR A 351 -1.69 20.50 4.75
N PRO A 352 -2.76 20.92 5.46
CA PRO A 352 -4.14 20.47 5.38
C PRO A 352 -5.10 21.45 4.69
N CYS A 353 -4.61 22.31 3.79
CA CYS A 353 -5.44 23.33 3.16
C CYS A 353 -6.62 22.77 2.35
N ASN A 354 -6.55 21.49 1.95
CA ASN A 354 -7.56 20.80 1.19
C ASN A 354 -8.51 20.10 2.18
N PRO A 355 -9.74 20.62 2.37
CA PRO A 355 -10.67 20.12 3.38
C PRO A 355 -11.23 18.72 3.06
N THR A 356 -10.82 18.11 1.94
CA THR A 356 -11.19 16.75 1.51
C THR A 356 -10.16 15.67 1.88
N CYS A 357 -9.00 16.05 2.43
CA CYS A 357 -8.01 15.11 2.93
C CYS A 357 -8.51 14.47 4.23
N ASN A 358 -8.83 13.17 4.21
CA ASN A 358 -9.29 12.46 5.39
C ASN A 358 -8.17 12.30 6.42
N ASN A 359 -8.42 12.79 7.64
CA ASN A 359 -7.66 12.47 8.84
C ASN A 359 -8.30 11.30 9.57
N ASP A 360 -8.17 10.11 9.01
CA ASP A 360 -8.41 8.91 9.79
C ASP A 360 -7.08 8.41 10.33
N ASP A 361 -6.84 8.81 11.59
CA ASP A 361 -5.90 8.19 12.50
C ASP A 361 -6.26 6.70 12.56
N TYR A 362 -5.52 5.83 11.86
CA TYR A 362 -5.20 4.44 12.22
C TYR A 362 -4.53 3.74 11.02
N THR A 363 -3.19 3.60 11.09
CA THR A 363 -2.42 2.48 10.53
C THR A 363 -2.85 1.94 9.15
N SER A 364 -2.81 2.71 8.06
CA SER A 364 -2.51 2.15 6.74
C SER A 364 -2.09 3.24 5.76
N SER A 365 -1.13 2.88 4.92
CA SER A 365 -0.46 3.68 3.90
C SER A 365 -1.39 4.16 2.78
N ILE A 366 -1.79 5.43 2.77
CA ILE A 366 -2.25 6.13 1.55
C ILE A 366 -1.91 7.63 1.68
N LEU A 367 -0.90 8.09 0.93
CA LEU A 367 -0.72 9.51 0.60
C LEU A 367 -1.02 9.65 -0.90
N SER A 368 -2.30 9.89 -1.21
CA SER A 368 -2.76 10.27 -2.54
C SER A 368 -2.50 11.76 -2.74
N ALA A 369 -1.52 12.08 -3.56
CA ALA A 369 -1.70 13.15 -4.53
C ALA A 369 -2.17 12.47 -5.83
N ALA A 370 -2.93 13.14 -6.67
CA ALA A 370 -3.20 12.70 -8.03
C ALA A 370 -2.77 13.84 -8.95
N VAL A 371 -2.01 13.54 -10.00
CA VAL A 371 -1.92 14.37 -11.21
C VAL A 371 -2.99 13.91 -12.18
#